data_AF-A0A8D3DAN3-F1
#
_entry.id   AF-A0A8D3DAN3-F1
#
_cell.length_a   1.000
_cell.length_b   1.000
_cell.length_c   1.000
_cell.angle_alpha   90.00
_cell.angle_beta   90.00
_cell.angle_gamma   90.00
#
_symmetry.space_group_name_H-M   'P 1'
#
loop_
_entity.id
_entity.type
_entity.pdbx_description
1 polymer ?
#
loop_
_entity_poly.entity_id
_entity_poly.type
_entity_poly.pdbx_seq_one_letter_code
_entity_poly.pdbx_strand_id
1 'polypeptide(L)'
;MKGNLNLICWNVKGLNHQVKRGKVFTHLKQLRSGIARGTAILIDSDVPLESSNIISDKNGRFIIVSGKLYNKSDILANVYAPNVDDVQFFKRFFSQLPDLNSHSLVLGGDFNCYIDPLLDRSSPNPATPSRSAGYIKSFLADYRLSDPYRFLYPTGREYSFFSHVHHTFSRIDYFFVDNSLIPET
;
A
#
# COMPACT_ATOMS: atom_id res chain seq x y z
N MET A 1 -24.75 -2.39 12.89
CA MET A 1 -24.54 -1.78 11.56
C MET A 1 -23.06 -1.94 11.22
N LYS A 2 -22.70 -2.72 10.19
CA LYS A 2 -21.33 -2.70 9.66
C LYS A 2 -21.17 -1.36 8.94
N GLY A 3 -20.39 -0.44 9.51
CA GLY A 3 -20.00 0.77 8.80
C GLY A 3 -19.09 0.37 7.64
N ASN A 4 -19.34 0.90 6.44
CA ASN A 4 -18.42 0.72 5.33
C ASN A 4 -17.18 1.58 5.62
N LEU A 5 -16.00 0.95 5.69
CA LEU A 5 -14.73 1.65 5.78
C LEU A 5 -14.19 1.93 4.39
N ASN A 6 -13.93 3.20 4.08
CA ASN A 6 -13.31 3.60 2.82
C ASN A 6 -11.80 3.82 3.02
N LEU A 7 -10.99 3.18 2.18
CA LEU A 7 -9.53 3.26 2.21
C LEU A 7 -9.04 3.94 0.93
N ILE A 8 -8.14 4.90 1.07
CA ILE A 8 -7.54 5.64 -0.06
C ILE A 8 -6.02 5.65 0.13
N CYS A 9 -5.28 5.34 -0.93
CA CYS A 9 -3.82 5.45 -0.97
C CYS A 9 -3.44 6.43 -2.08
N TRP A 10 -2.50 7.35 -1.78
CA TRP A 10 -2.08 8.37 -2.74
C TRP A 10 -0.61 8.75 -2.59
N ASN A 11 0.18 8.56 -3.65
CA ASN A 11 1.50 9.17 -3.76
C ASN A 11 1.38 10.66 -4.11
N VAL A 12 1.68 11.52 -3.14
CA VAL A 12 1.58 12.98 -3.28
C VAL A 12 2.72 13.62 -4.07
N LYS A 13 3.71 12.89 -4.62
CA LYS A 13 4.85 13.43 -5.39
C LYS A 13 5.57 14.59 -4.66
N GLY A 14 5.89 14.36 -3.39
CA GLY A 14 6.61 15.31 -2.53
C GLY A 14 5.80 16.51 -2.04
N LEU A 15 6.14 16.98 -0.83
CA LEU A 15 5.52 18.13 -0.16
C LEU A 15 6.52 19.29 0.01
N ASN A 16 7.45 19.46 -0.92
CA ASN A 16 8.48 20.51 -0.83
C ASN A 16 7.89 21.91 -1.04
N HIS A 17 6.85 22.03 -1.86
CA HIS A 17 6.16 23.29 -2.12
C HIS A 17 5.26 23.70 -0.94
N GLN A 18 5.49 24.89 -0.36
CA GLN A 18 4.83 25.33 0.86
C GLN A 18 3.30 25.35 0.77
N VAL A 19 2.72 25.77 -0.37
CA VAL A 19 1.26 25.79 -0.56
C VAL A 19 0.69 24.38 -0.62
N LYS A 20 1.39 23.46 -1.30
CA LYS A 20 0.97 22.06 -1.42
C LYS A 20 1.06 21.37 -0.07
N ARG A 21 2.16 21.61 0.65
CA ARG A 21 2.35 21.20 2.04
C ARG A 21 1.24 21.73 2.92
N GLY A 22 0.96 23.03 2.89
CA GLY A 22 -0.10 23.65 3.68
C GLY A 22 -1.47 23.00 3.42
N LYS A 23 -1.86 22.83 2.15
CA LYS A 23 -3.13 22.17 1.79
C LYS A 23 -3.19 20.73 2.31
N VAL A 24 -2.13 19.96 2.08
CA VAL A 24 -2.05 18.58 2.56
C VAL A 24 -2.10 18.55 4.08
N PHE A 25 -1.19 19.22 4.79
CA PHE A 25 -1.16 19.23 6.25
C PHE A 25 -2.40 19.81 6.92
N THR A 26 -3.09 20.79 6.34
CA THR A 26 -4.38 21.26 6.84
C THR A 26 -5.43 20.16 6.77
N HIS A 27 -5.48 19.45 5.65
CA HIS A 27 -6.34 18.26 5.52
C HIS A 27 -5.90 17.14 6.48
N LEU A 28 -4.60 16.88 6.63
CA LEU A 28 -4.07 15.86 7.56
C LEU A 28 -4.37 16.18 9.03
N LYS A 29 -4.29 17.46 9.43
CA LYS A 29 -4.56 17.91 10.81
C LYS A 29 -6.01 17.68 11.23
N GLN A 30 -6.95 17.76 10.29
CA GLN A 30 -8.36 17.44 10.55
C GLN A 30 -8.55 15.93 10.83
N LEU A 31 -7.64 15.08 10.35
CA LEU A 31 -7.72 13.62 10.37
C LEU A 31 -6.82 12.94 11.41
N ARG A 32 -6.39 13.67 12.47
CA ARG A 32 -5.62 13.14 13.63
C ARG A 32 -4.55 12.08 13.29
N SER A 33 -3.64 12.40 12.37
CA SER A 33 -2.74 11.47 11.69
C SER A 33 -1.44 11.09 12.43
N GLY A 34 -0.94 9.88 12.19
CA GLY A 34 0.47 9.50 12.40
C GLY A 34 1.31 9.77 11.15
N ILE A 35 2.46 10.46 11.29
CA ILE A 35 3.28 10.92 10.15
C ILE A 35 4.71 10.39 10.30
N ALA A 36 5.19 9.65 9.29
CA ALA A 36 6.62 9.39 9.08
C ALA A 36 7.16 10.29 7.95
N ARG A 37 8.49 10.43 7.85
CA ARG A 37 9.17 11.42 6.98
C ARG A 37 8.94 11.28 5.46
N GLY A 38 8.17 10.28 5.01
CA GLY A 38 7.81 10.08 3.60
C GLY A 38 6.51 9.29 3.36
N THR A 39 5.91 8.72 4.41
CA THR A 39 4.67 7.94 4.36
C THR A 39 3.80 8.29 5.56
N ALA A 40 2.48 8.34 5.38
CA ALA A 40 1.53 8.62 6.45
C ALA A 40 0.31 7.70 6.34
N ILE A 41 -0.35 7.46 7.49
CA ILE A 41 -1.67 6.85 7.56
C ILE A 41 -2.59 7.83 8.28
N LEU A 42 -3.74 8.07 7.67
CA LEU A 42 -4.75 9.03 8.10
C LEU A 42 -6.01 8.26 8.41
N ILE A 43 -6.58 8.51 9.59
CA ILE A 43 -7.74 7.79 10.08
C ILE A 43 -8.75 8.83 10.52
N ASP A 44 -9.94 8.77 9.94
CA ASP A 44 -11.04 9.65 10.34
C ASP A 44 -11.38 9.44 11.82
N SER A 45 -11.78 10.52 12.52
CA SER A 45 -12.09 10.45 13.94
C SER A 45 -13.26 9.52 14.28
N ASP A 46 -14.13 9.26 13.31
CA ASP A 46 -15.28 8.37 13.46
C ASP A 46 -14.91 6.89 13.23
N VAL A 47 -13.68 6.62 12.77
CA VAL A 47 -13.16 5.25 12.63
C VAL A 47 -12.59 4.78 13.98
N PRO A 48 -13.19 3.76 14.62
CA PRO A 48 -12.76 3.30 15.93
C PRO A 48 -11.53 2.40 15.79
N LEU A 49 -10.36 3.01 15.61
CA LEU A 49 -9.07 2.33 15.69
C LEU A 49 -8.42 2.57 17.05
N GLU A 50 -8.25 1.49 17.81
CA GLU A 50 -7.42 1.47 19.01
C GLU A 50 -6.01 1.03 18.62
N SER A 51 -5.13 1.99 18.32
CA SER A 51 -3.73 1.70 17.95
C SER A 51 -2.94 1.15 19.14
N SER A 52 -2.30 -0.01 18.97
CA SER A 52 -1.46 -0.66 19.98
C SER A 52 0.03 -0.54 19.70
N ASN A 53 0.43 -0.51 18.43
CA ASN A 53 1.84 -0.41 18.02
C ASN A 53 1.98 0.37 16.72
N ILE A 54 3.05 1.16 16.61
CA ILE A 54 3.39 1.94 15.42
C ILE A 54 4.86 1.74 15.11
N ILE A 55 5.15 1.18 13.94
CA ILE A 55 6.51 1.01 13.42
C ILE A 55 6.68 1.95 12.24
N SER A 56 7.71 2.80 12.30
CA SER A 56 8.02 3.76 11.24
C SER A 56 9.45 3.54 10.74
N ASP A 57 9.60 3.50 9.42
CA ASP A 57 10.93 3.44 8.82
C ASP A 57 11.72 4.73 9.04
N LYS A 58 13.03 4.60 9.33
CA LYS A 58 13.92 5.75 9.55
C LYS A 58 14.04 6.64 8.31
N ASN A 59 13.94 6.05 7.11
CA ASN A 59 14.00 6.77 5.84
C ASN A 59 12.61 7.19 5.34
N GLY A 60 11.55 6.95 6.13
CA GLY A 60 10.18 7.29 5.76
C GLY A 60 9.63 6.48 4.59
N ARG A 61 10.11 5.25 4.39
CA ARG A 61 9.69 4.37 3.28
C ARG A 61 8.50 3.49 3.60
N PHE A 62 8.16 3.31 4.88
CA PHE A 62 6.93 2.65 5.27
C PHE A 62 6.51 3.08 6.68
N ILE A 63 5.24 2.85 6.98
CA ILE A 63 4.66 2.92 8.30
C ILE A 63 3.72 1.72 8.48
N ILE A 64 3.76 1.09 9.65
CA ILE A 64 2.91 -0.02 10.03
C ILE A 64 2.22 0.37 11.33
N VAL A 65 0.90 0.30 11.36
CA VAL A 65 0.07 0.55 12.53
C VAL A 65 -0.69 -0.73 12.83
N SER A 66 -0.48 -1.27 14.03
CA SER A 66 -1.23 -2.41 14.56
C SER A 66 -2.23 -1.90 15.58
N GLY A 67 -3.41 -2.49 15.61
CA GLY A 67 -4.44 -2.09 16.55
C GLY A 67 -5.70 -2.91 16.43
N LYS A 68 -6.74 -2.46 17.13
CA LYS A 68 -8.08 -3.01 16.96
C LYS A 68 -8.94 -2.06 16.17
N LEU A 69 -9.41 -2.51 15.01
CA LEU A 69 -10.37 -1.79 14.19
C LEU A 69 -11.71 -2.51 14.30
N TYR A 70 -12.76 -1.81 14.78
CA TYR A 70 -14.07 -2.44 15.07
C TYR A 70 -13.96 -3.72 15.93
N ASN A 71 -13.07 -3.71 16.94
CA ASN A 71 -12.78 -4.83 17.84
C ASN A 71 -12.17 -6.08 17.17
N LYS A 72 -11.72 -5.98 15.91
CA LYS A 72 -10.91 -6.99 15.22
C LYS A 72 -9.45 -6.54 15.22
N SER A 73 -8.52 -7.48 15.38
CA SER A 73 -7.09 -7.20 15.30
C SER A 73 -6.69 -6.98 13.84
N ASP A 74 -6.22 -5.78 13.53
CA ASP A 74 -5.90 -5.35 12.17
C ASP A 74 -4.53 -4.67 12.12
N ILE A 75 -3.87 -4.81 10.97
CA ILE A 75 -2.62 -4.13 10.63
C ILE A 75 -2.89 -3.24 9.42
N LEU A 76 -2.65 -1.94 9.57
CA LEU A 76 -2.64 -0.98 8.48
C LEU A 76 -1.19 -0.68 8.14
N ALA A 77 -0.78 -1.01 6.92
CA ALA A 77 0.58 -0.75 6.44
C ALA A 77 0.55 0.11 5.18
N ASN A 78 1.45 1.09 5.12
CA ASN A 78 1.65 1.92 3.93
C ASN A 78 3.13 1.87 3.53
N VAL A 79 3.40 1.70 2.23
CA VAL A 79 4.76 1.58 1.69
C VAL A 79 5.01 2.57 0.54
N TYR A 80 6.23 3.12 0.52
CA TYR A 80 6.81 3.84 -0.61
C TYR A 80 8.16 3.21 -0.93
N ALA A 81 8.15 2.19 -1.79
CA ALA A 81 9.32 1.39 -2.09
C ALA A 81 10.42 2.19 -2.84
N PRO A 82 11.68 1.74 -2.83
CA PRO A 82 12.73 2.32 -3.67
C PRO A 82 12.42 2.18 -5.17
N ASN A 83 12.86 3.13 -5.99
CA ASN A 83 12.71 3.08 -7.45
C ASN A 83 13.59 2.00 -8.12
N VAL A 84 14.52 1.42 -7.37
CA VAL A 84 15.41 0.33 -7.81
C VAL A 84 14.88 -0.99 -7.28
N ASP A 85 15.10 -2.09 -8.02
CA ASP A 85 14.70 -3.44 -7.59
C ASP A 85 15.51 -3.89 -6.36
N ASP A 86 15.00 -3.56 -5.17
CA ASP A 86 15.56 -3.93 -3.88
C ASP A 86 14.65 -4.93 -3.14
N VAL A 87 14.83 -6.21 -3.43
CA VAL A 87 14.12 -7.28 -2.73
C VAL A 87 14.44 -7.31 -1.22
N GLN A 88 15.61 -6.81 -0.81
CA GLN A 88 15.99 -6.76 0.61
C GLN A 88 15.18 -5.72 1.37
N PHE A 89 14.73 -4.64 0.70
CA PHE A 89 13.77 -3.71 1.27
C PHE A 89 12.48 -4.42 1.65
N PHE A 90 11.87 -5.18 0.74
CA PHE A 90 10.63 -5.91 1.01
C PHE A 90 10.81 -6.98 2.08
N LYS A 91 11.95 -7.69 2.10
CA LYS A 91 12.26 -8.65 3.18
C LYS A 91 12.28 -7.98 4.55
N ARG A 92 12.97 -6.84 4.68
CA ARG A 92 13.02 -6.05 5.93
C ARG A 92 11.68 -5.45 6.32
N PHE A 93 10.87 -5.06 5.33
CA PHE A 93 9.55 -4.50 5.55
C PHE A 93 8.58 -5.58 6.06
N PHE A 94 8.46 -6.70 5.35
CA PHE A 94 7.57 -7.80 5.74
C PHE A 94 8.00 -8.46 7.06
N SER A 95 9.30 -8.51 7.38
CA SER A 95 9.77 -9.02 8.68
C SER A 95 9.37 -8.14 9.88
N GLN A 96 8.91 -6.91 9.65
CA GLN A 96 8.42 -6.01 10.70
C GLN A 96 6.90 -6.07 10.87
N LEU A 97 6.18 -6.80 10.01
CA LEU A 97 4.76 -7.03 10.21
C LEU A 97 4.58 -7.93 11.46
N PRO A 98 3.60 -7.62 12.32
CA PRO A 98 3.18 -8.54 13.37
C PRO A 98 2.66 -9.87 12.80
N ASP A 99 2.38 -10.82 13.70
CA ASP A 99 1.84 -12.12 13.32
C ASP A 99 0.53 -12.02 12.54
N LEU A 100 0.60 -12.41 11.26
CA LEU A 100 -0.51 -12.39 10.31
C LEU A 100 -1.49 -13.56 10.50
N ASN A 101 -1.21 -14.51 11.39
CA ASN A 101 -2.19 -15.53 11.76
C ASN A 101 -3.24 -15.00 12.74
N SER A 102 -2.92 -13.92 13.47
CA SER A 102 -3.78 -13.32 14.49
C SER A 102 -4.34 -11.95 14.09
N HIS A 103 -3.83 -11.35 13.01
CA HIS A 103 -4.23 -10.03 12.52
C HIS A 103 -4.58 -10.08 11.04
N SER A 104 -5.62 -9.36 10.63
CA SER A 104 -5.85 -9.10 9.21
C SER A 104 -5.00 -7.93 8.72
N LEU A 105 -4.45 -8.06 7.51
CA LEU A 105 -3.59 -7.03 6.91
C LEU A 105 -4.35 -6.22 5.85
N VAL A 106 -4.22 -4.90 5.94
CA VAL A 106 -4.51 -3.94 4.87
C VAL A 106 -3.20 -3.23 4.55
N LEU A 107 -2.63 -3.57 3.39
CA LEU A 107 -1.38 -3.01 2.90
C LEU A 107 -1.67 -2.16 1.66
N GLY A 108 -1.37 -0.87 1.72
CA GLY A 108 -1.43 0.03 0.57
C GLY A 108 -0.06 0.63 0.26
N GLY A 109 0.11 1.18 -0.93
CA GLY A 109 1.30 1.99 -1.20
C GLY A 109 1.73 2.03 -2.65
N ASP A 110 2.84 2.71 -2.87
CA ASP A 110 3.59 2.72 -4.12
C ASP A 110 4.75 1.73 -4.00
N PHE A 111 4.63 0.63 -4.74
CA PHE A 111 5.57 -0.48 -4.72
C PHE A 111 6.73 -0.29 -5.69
N ASN A 112 6.71 0.75 -6.53
CA ASN A 112 7.69 1.00 -7.58
C ASN A 112 8.04 -0.21 -8.46
N CYS A 113 7.14 -1.20 -8.53
CA CYS A 113 7.26 -2.35 -9.41
C CYS A 113 5.88 -2.82 -9.86
N TYR A 114 5.79 -3.31 -11.10
CA TYR A 114 4.59 -3.96 -11.61
C TYR A 114 4.56 -5.43 -11.18
N ILE A 115 3.42 -5.91 -10.70
CA ILE A 115 3.23 -7.31 -10.27
C ILE A 115 2.98 -8.20 -11.48
N ASP A 116 2.08 -7.83 -12.37
CA ASP A 116 1.80 -8.56 -13.61
C ASP A 116 2.42 -7.88 -14.84
N PRO A 117 3.44 -8.47 -15.50
CA PRO A 117 4.07 -7.85 -16.67
C PRO A 117 3.13 -7.61 -17.87
N LEU A 118 2.05 -8.40 -17.99
CA LEU A 118 1.10 -8.32 -19.09
C LEU A 118 0.00 -7.28 -18.80
N LEU A 119 -0.51 -7.27 -17.58
CA LEU A 119 -1.68 -6.47 -17.23
C LEU A 119 -1.32 -5.12 -16.61
N ASP A 120 -0.22 -5.04 -15.86
CA ASP A 120 0.17 -3.84 -15.11
C ASP A 120 1.13 -2.92 -15.90
N ARG A 121 1.30 -3.17 -17.20
CA ARG A 121 2.11 -2.34 -18.11
C ARG A 121 1.42 -2.08 -19.45
N SER A 122 1.69 -0.92 -20.04
CA SER A 122 1.27 -0.61 -21.42
C SER A 122 2.31 -1.00 -22.47
N SER A 123 3.56 -1.21 -22.06
CA SER A 123 4.68 -1.58 -22.93
C SER A 123 4.39 -2.88 -23.69
N PRO A 124 4.56 -2.92 -25.02
CA PRO A 124 4.40 -4.16 -25.80
C PRO A 124 5.60 -5.10 -25.65
N ASN A 125 6.76 -4.58 -25.21
CA ASN A 125 7.97 -5.38 -25.04
C ASN A 125 7.81 -6.38 -23.88
N PRO A 126 8.19 -7.66 -24.10
CA PRO A 126 8.27 -8.64 -23.03
C PRO A 126 9.13 -8.12 -21.89
N ALA A 127 8.70 -8.38 -20.66
CA ALA A 127 9.43 -7.96 -19.49
C ALA A 127 9.46 -9.07 -18.45
N THR A 128 10.66 -9.33 -17.95
CA THR A 128 10.84 -10.18 -16.78
C THR A 128 10.26 -9.47 -15.55
N PRO A 129 9.50 -10.17 -14.70
CA PRO A 129 9.16 -9.67 -13.37
C PRO A 129 10.43 -9.29 -12.58
N SER A 130 10.37 -8.23 -11.77
CA SER A 130 11.46 -7.90 -10.86
C SER A 130 11.57 -8.94 -9.74
N ARG A 131 12.73 -9.02 -9.07
CA ARG A 131 12.87 -9.92 -7.91
C ARG A 131 11.93 -9.50 -6.78
N SER A 132 11.72 -8.20 -6.62
CA SER A 132 10.74 -7.64 -5.69
C SER A 132 9.32 -8.11 -6.02
N ALA A 133 8.89 -8.03 -7.29
CA ALA A 133 7.57 -8.50 -7.70
C ALA A 133 7.37 -9.99 -7.44
N GLY A 134 8.39 -10.82 -7.72
CA GLY A 134 8.37 -12.24 -7.40
C GLY A 134 8.22 -12.51 -5.90
N TYR A 135 9.00 -11.81 -5.06
CA TYR A 135 8.94 -11.94 -3.61
C TYR A 135 7.61 -11.46 -3.02
N ILE A 136 7.06 -10.35 -3.51
CA ILE A 136 5.72 -9.87 -3.13
C ILE A 136 4.68 -10.92 -3.48
N LYS A 137 4.69 -11.48 -4.71
CA LYS A 137 3.74 -12.54 -5.09
C LYS A 137 3.79 -13.74 -4.16
N SER A 138 4.98 -14.22 -3.80
CA SER A 138 5.14 -15.31 -2.83
C SER A 138 4.52 -14.93 -1.48
N PHE A 139 4.83 -13.74 -0.97
CA PHE A 139 4.25 -13.26 0.29
C PHE A 139 2.71 -13.17 0.25
N LEU A 140 2.12 -12.67 -0.85
CA LEU A 140 0.67 -12.63 -1.01
C LEU A 140 0.05 -14.03 -0.99
N ALA A 141 0.69 -15.00 -1.65
CA ALA A 141 0.23 -16.38 -1.68
C ALA A 141 0.32 -17.04 -0.29
N ASP A 142 1.45 -16.86 0.41
CA ASP A 142 1.70 -17.46 1.72
C ASP A 142 0.70 -16.99 2.79
N TYR A 143 0.31 -15.72 2.73
CA TYR A 143 -0.59 -15.09 3.72
C TYR A 143 -2.02 -14.87 3.21
N ARG A 144 -2.39 -15.45 2.07
CA ARG A 144 -3.74 -15.35 1.48
C ARG A 144 -4.22 -13.90 1.38
N LEU A 145 -3.36 -13.07 0.81
CA LEU A 145 -3.65 -11.68 0.51
C LEU A 145 -3.96 -11.56 -0.97
N SER A 146 -4.91 -10.69 -1.31
CA SER A 146 -5.28 -10.43 -2.69
C SER A 146 -5.28 -8.94 -3.00
N ASP A 147 -5.10 -8.64 -4.28
CA ASP A 147 -5.27 -7.31 -4.86
C ASP A 147 -6.76 -7.09 -5.18
N PRO A 148 -7.48 -6.20 -4.46
CA PRO A 148 -8.91 -5.97 -4.68
C PRO A 148 -9.22 -5.47 -6.10
N TYR A 149 -8.34 -4.65 -6.69
CA TYR A 149 -8.53 -4.15 -8.05
C TYR A 149 -8.46 -5.31 -9.04
N ARG A 150 -7.44 -6.16 -8.92
CA ARG A 150 -7.28 -7.32 -9.80
C ARG A 150 -8.38 -8.36 -9.59
N PHE A 151 -8.89 -8.50 -8.36
CA PHE A 151 -10.03 -9.35 -8.06
C PHE A 151 -11.30 -8.89 -8.81
N LEU A 152 -11.61 -7.59 -8.76
CA LEU A 152 -12.79 -7.01 -9.44
C LEU A 152 -12.62 -6.91 -10.96
N TYR A 153 -11.38 -6.70 -11.44
CA TYR A 153 -11.05 -6.54 -12.85
C TYR A 153 -9.93 -7.49 -13.27
N PRO A 154 -10.18 -8.80 -13.38
CA PRO A 154 -9.13 -9.81 -13.62
C PRO A 154 -8.26 -9.50 -14.83
N THR A 155 -8.87 -9.04 -15.93
CA THR A 155 -8.18 -8.68 -17.18
C THR A 155 -8.05 -7.18 -17.40
N GLY A 156 -8.47 -6.36 -16.43
CA GLY A 156 -8.45 -4.90 -16.52
C GLY A 156 -7.04 -4.34 -16.67
N ARG A 157 -6.89 -3.33 -17.52
CA ARG A 157 -5.61 -2.64 -17.76
C ARG A 157 -5.77 -1.16 -17.45
N GLU A 158 -5.70 -0.82 -16.16
CA GLU A 158 -5.54 0.56 -15.71
C GLU A 158 -4.18 0.77 -15.05
N TYR A 159 -3.74 2.02 -15.01
CA TYR A 159 -2.39 2.40 -14.64
C TYR A 159 -2.40 3.57 -13.68
N SER A 160 -1.41 3.60 -12.79
CA SER A 160 -1.28 4.63 -11.75
C SER A 160 -0.11 5.59 -12.02
N PHE A 161 0.80 5.22 -12.90
CA PHE A 161 2.01 5.98 -13.23
C PHE A 161 2.27 6.05 -14.73
N PHE A 162 2.75 7.21 -15.19
CA PHE A 162 3.27 7.42 -16.54
C PHE A 162 4.76 7.75 -16.49
N SER A 163 5.57 6.96 -17.18
CA SER A 163 6.99 7.23 -17.37
C SER A 163 7.23 8.12 -18.59
N HIS A 164 7.64 9.36 -18.35
CA HIS A 164 8.01 10.28 -19.44
C HIS A 164 9.20 9.79 -20.25
N VAL A 165 10.17 9.10 -19.61
CA VAL A 165 11.39 8.63 -20.28
C VAL A 165 11.09 7.47 -21.24
N HIS A 166 10.15 6.61 -20.87
CA HIS A 166 9.83 5.42 -21.67
C HIS A 166 8.56 5.58 -22.49
N HIS A 167 7.80 6.66 -22.30
CA HIS A 167 6.47 6.86 -22.88
C HIS A 167 5.51 5.69 -22.64
N THR A 168 5.57 5.12 -21.43
CA THR A 168 4.76 3.96 -21.04
C THR A 168 4.02 4.21 -19.74
N PHE A 169 2.91 3.50 -19.58
CA PHE A 169 2.12 3.47 -18.36
C PHE A 169 2.38 2.18 -17.59
N SER A 170 2.33 2.29 -16.27
CA SER A 170 2.42 1.15 -15.35
C SER A 170 1.48 1.32 -14.17
N ARG A 171 0.95 0.21 -13.67
CA ARG A 171 0.31 0.15 -12.36
C ARG A 171 1.39 -0.21 -11.34
N ILE A 172 1.66 0.70 -10.42
CA ILE A 172 2.67 0.51 -9.36
C ILE A 172 2.13 0.84 -7.96
N ASP A 173 0.94 1.45 -7.90
CA ASP A 173 0.21 1.70 -6.67
C ASP A 173 -0.80 0.57 -6.47
N TYR A 174 -0.73 -0.09 -5.31
CA TYR A 174 -1.52 -1.27 -5.01
C TYR A 174 -2.17 -1.17 -3.63
N PHE A 175 -3.29 -1.87 -3.50
CA PHE A 175 -3.75 -2.39 -2.22
C PHE A 175 -3.63 -3.91 -2.24
N PHE A 176 -3.20 -4.48 -1.13
CA PHE A 176 -3.25 -5.89 -0.82
C PHE A 176 -3.97 -6.07 0.51
N VAL A 177 -5.00 -6.90 0.51
CA VAL A 177 -5.84 -7.10 1.69
C VAL A 177 -5.98 -8.59 1.97
N ASP A 178 -6.15 -8.92 3.24
CA ASP A 178 -6.57 -10.24 3.69
C ASP A 178 -7.83 -10.71 2.94
N ASN A 179 -7.82 -11.94 2.43
CA ASN A 179 -8.95 -12.49 1.67
C ASN A 179 -10.27 -12.48 2.47
N SER A 180 -10.22 -12.50 3.81
CA SER A 180 -11.43 -12.36 4.65
C SER A 180 -12.12 -10.99 4.53
N LEU A 181 -11.45 -10.00 3.95
CA LEU A 181 -11.97 -8.66 3.68
C LEU A 181 -12.55 -8.52 2.26
N ILE A 182 -12.38 -9.53 1.41
CA ILE A 182 -12.92 -9.56 0.05
C ILE A 182 -14.23 -10.35 0.05
N PRO A 183 -15.26 -9.91 -0.70
CA PRO A 183 -16.50 -10.67 -0.82
C PRO A 183 -16.27 -12.08 -1.38
N GLU A 184 -16.95 -13.08 -0.83
CA GLU A 184 -17.02 -14.41 -1.44
C GLU A 184 -17.74 -14.30 -2.80
N THR A 185 -17.18 -14.94 -3.83
CA THR A 185 -17.77 -15.10 -5.17
C THR A 185 -18.69 -16.30 -5.24
#